data_AF-A0A418W291-F1
#
_entry.id   AF-A0A418W291-F1
#
_cell.length_a   1.000
_cell.length_b   1.000
_cell.length_c   1.000
_cell.angle_alpha   90.00
_cell.angle_beta   90.00
_cell.angle_gamma   90.00
#
_symmetry.space_group_name_H-M   'P 1'
#
loop_
_entity.id
_entity.type
_entity.pdbx_description
1 polymer ?
#
loop_
_entity_poly.entity_id
_entity_poly.type
_entity_poly.pdbx_seq_one_letter_code
_entity_poly.pdbx_strand_id
1 'polypeptide(L)'
;MSDRSCGECTLCCKLMGVPELKKPSAKWCASCDQGKGCTVYEERPPSCRNFQCFWLMDENFPDEFRPDRIHALAAFNDVKNSCVLHVDPAKPRAMGSPQVQALTDALLKTYEKVFFLCGKESAMMQR
;
A
#
# COMPACT_ATOMS: atom_id res chain seq x y z
N MET A 1 -10.50 -14.85 10.07
CA MET A 1 -9.93 -14.63 8.71
C MET A 1 -10.77 -13.53 8.13
N SER A 2 -10.13 -12.46 7.64
CA SER A 2 -10.85 -11.31 7.12
C SER A 2 -11.72 -11.71 5.94
N ASP A 3 -13.05 -11.59 6.03
CA ASP A 3 -13.99 -11.82 4.90
C ASP A 3 -13.91 -10.70 3.84
N ARG A 4 -12.99 -9.76 4.04
CA ARG A 4 -12.78 -8.61 3.17
C ARG A 4 -12.04 -9.03 1.90
N SER A 5 -12.47 -8.49 0.77
CA SER A 5 -11.83 -8.68 -0.53
C SER A 5 -11.33 -7.34 -1.07
N CYS A 6 -10.38 -7.38 -2.01
CA CYS A 6 -9.87 -6.17 -2.65
C CYS A 6 -10.95 -5.41 -3.43
N GLY A 7 -12.04 -6.08 -3.86
CA GLY A 7 -13.00 -5.53 -4.82
C GLY A 7 -12.28 -5.02 -6.06
N GLU A 8 -12.50 -3.75 -6.41
CA GLU A 8 -11.84 -3.09 -7.55
C GLU A 8 -10.43 -2.55 -7.23
N CYS A 9 -9.98 -2.62 -5.97
CA CYS A 9 -8.69 -2.05 -5.59
C CYS A 9 -7.52 -2.87 -6.14
N THR A 10 -6.67 -2.23 -6.95
CA THR A 10 -5.43 -2.82 -7.48
C THR A 10 -4.18 -2.00 -7.15
N LEU A 11 -4.25 -1.10 -6.16
CA LEU A 11 -3.21 -0.09 -5.94
C LEU A 11 -1.84 -0.68 -5.55
N CYS A 12 -1.80 -1.85 -4.89
CA CYS A 12 -0.54 -2.56 -4.62
C CYS A 12 0.21 -2.94 -5.92
N CYS A 13 -0.53 -3.28 -6.99
CA CYS A 13 0.04 -3.55 -8.30
C CYS A 13 0.62 -2.32 -8.98
N LYS A 14 0.39 -1.11 -8.46
CA LYS A 14 1.05 0.13 -8.90
C LYS A 14 2.20 0.52 -7.98
N LEU A 15 1.95 0.58 -6.67
CA LEU A 15 2.87 1.22 -5.74
C LEU A 15 4.08 0.36 -5.38
N MET A 16 3.91 -0.96 -5.27
CA MET A 16 4.99 -1.87 -4.86
C MET A 16 5.95 -2.15 -6.02
N GLY A 17 7.25 -2.18 -5.73
CA GLY A 17 8.26 -2.75 -6.63
C GLY A 17 8.21 -4.27 -6.59
N VAL A 18 8.48 -4.92 -7.72
CA VAL A 18 8.53 -6.40 -7.82
C VAL A 18 9.82 -6.78 -8.55
N PRO A 19 10.91 -7.08 -7.82
CA PRO A 19 12.22 -7.37 -8.40
C PRO A 19 12.21 -8.51 -9.41
N GLU A 20 11.44 -9.57 -9.14
CA GLU A 20 11.32 -10.77 -9.98
C GLU A 20 10.77 -10.45 -11.38
N LEU A 21 9.97 -9.38 -11.49
CA LEU A 21 9.40 -8.89 -12.74
C LEU A 21 10.18 -7.69 -13.31
N LYS A 22 11.29 -7.28 -12.68
CA LYS A 22 12.00 -6.02 -12.94
C LYS A 22 11.06 -4.80 -12.94
N LYS A 23 9.99 -4.88 -12.16
CA LYS A 23 8.95 -3.88 -12.11
C LYS A 23 9.33 -2.82 -11.05
N PRO A 24 9.57 -1.57 -11.45
CA PRO A 24 9.86 -0.51 -10.49
C PRO A 24 8.63 -0.16 -9.63
N SER A 25 8.88 0.46 -8.47
CA SER A 25 7.83 1.02 -7.62
C SER A 25 7.09 2.16 -8.34
N ALA A 26 5.86 2.42 -7.90
CA ALA A 26 4.97 3.44 -8.46
C ALA A 26 4.72 3.35 -9.99
N LYS A 27 4.84 2.15 -10.57
CA LYS A 27 4.47 1.84 -11.96
C LYS A 27 3.51 0.66 -11.97
N TRP A 28 2.55 0.69 -12.91
CA TRP A 28 1.61 -0.40 -13.08
C TRP A 28 2.32 -1.70 -13.50
N CYS A 29 1.95 -2.81 -12.85
CA CYS A 29 2.37 -4.13 -13.25
C CYS A 29 1.74 -4.49 -14.61
N ALA A 30 2.51 -5.10 -15.52
CA ALA A 30 2.02 -5.52 -16.83
C ALA A 30 0.87 -6.55 -16.74
N SER A 31 0.87 -7.38 -15.69
CA SER A 31 -0.15 -8.41 -15.47
C SER A 31 -1.31 -7.93 -14.59
N CYS A 32 -1.50 -6.61 -14.44
CA CYS A 32 -2.61 -6.03 -13.69
C CYS A 32 -3.68 -5.54 -14.66
N ASP A 33 -4.89 -6.09 -14.56
CA ASP A 33 -6.10 -5.49 -15.11
C ASP A 33 -6.66 -4.52 -14.05
N GLN A 34 -6.49 -3.22 -14.28
CA GLN A 34 -6.84 -2.19 -13.29
C GLN A 34 -8.34 -2.25 -12.98
N GLY A 35 -8.70 -2.28 -11.69
CA GLY A 35 -10.10 -2.46 -11.29
C GLY A 35 -10.56 -3.93 -11.21
N LYS A 36 -9.78 -4.89 -11.72
CA LYS A 36 -10.17 -6.32 -11.74
C LYS A 36 -9.20 -7.23 -11.01
N GLY A 37 -7.92 -6.88 -10.95
CA GLY A 37 -6.90 -7.63 -10.24
C GLY A 37 -5.77 -8.14 -11.12
N CYS A 38 -5.02 -9.12 -10.61
CA CYS A 38 -3.90 -9.72 -11.32
C CYS A 38 -4.38 -10.81 -12.28
N THR A 39 -4.01 -10.73 -13.56
CA THR A 39 -4.37 -11.72 -14.58
C THR A 39 -3.62 -13.05 -14.45
N VAL A 40 -2.57 -13.09 -13.64
CA VAL A 40 -1.73 -14.26 -13.36
C VAL A 40 -1.66 -14.53 -11.85
N TYR A 41 -2.78 -14.43 -11.15
CA TYR A 41 -2.84 -14.47 -9.69
C TYR A 41 -2.21 -15.72 -9.08
N GLU A 42 -2.42 -16.88 -9.72
CA GLU A 42 -1.87 -18.17 -9.30
C GLU A 42 -0.37 -18.33 -9.56
N GLU A 43 0.21 -17.48 -10.41
CA GLU A 43 1.63 -17.49 -10.80
C GLU A 43 2.41 -16.31 -10.20
N ARG A 44 1.79 -15.57 -9.26
CA ARG A 44 2.40 -14.39 -8.64
C ARG A 44 3.79 -14.73 -8.06
N PRO A 45 4.79 -13.84 -8.27
CA PRO A 45 6.11 -14.03 -7.70
C PRO A 45 6.09 -13.89 -6.16
N PRO A 46 7.14 -14.35 -5.46
CA PRO A 46 7.22 -14.29 -4.00
C PRO A 46 6.90 -12.91 -3.41
N SER A 47 7.43 -11.83 -3.98
CA SER A 47 7.13 -10.46 -3.50
C SER A 47 5.63 -10.13 -3.49
N CYS A 48 4.87 -10.62 -4.48
CA CYS A 48 3.42 -10.41 -4.55
C CYS A 48 2.63 -11.35 -3.64
N ARG A 49 3.16 -12.55 -3.33
CA ARG A 49 2.51 -13.52 -2.43
C ARG A 49 2.72 -13.19 -0.96
N ASN A 50 3.92 -12.72 -0.63
CA ASN A 50 4.30 -12.38 0.73
C ASN A 50 3.78 -11.00 1.15
N PHE A 51 3.36 -10.18 0.20
CA PHE A 51 2.75 -8.89 0.47
C PHE A 51 1.41 -9.03 1.20
N GLN A 52 1.23 -8.27 2.28
CA GLN A 52 -0.02 -8.17 3.03
C GLN A 52 -0.48 -6.71 3.08
N CYS A 53 -1.71 -6.46 2.65
CA CYS A 53 -2.31 -5.13 2.68
C CYS A 53 -2.91 -4.87 4.06
N PHE A 54 -2.51 -3.77 4.73
CA PHE A 54 -2.99 -3.40 6.06
C PHE A 54 -4.51 -3.32 6.14
N TRP A 55 -5.14 -2.67 5.16
CA TRP A 55 -6.59 -2.56 5.08
C TRP A 55 -7.30 -3.91 4.92
N LEU A 56 -6.65 -4.89 4.29
CA LEU A 56 -7.22 -6.23 4.09
C LEU A 56 -7.07 -7.10 5.34
N MET A 57 -6.01 -6.88 6.15
CA MET A 57 -5.73 -7.67 7.35
C MET A 57 -6.66 -7.36 8.52
N ASP A 58 -7.13 -6.13 8.65
CA ASP A 58 -7.97 -5.71 9.77
C ASP A 58 -9.41 -5.44 9.30
N GLU A 59 -10.34 -6.27 9.74
CA GLU A 59 -11.78 -6.13 9.43
C GLU A 59 -12.41 -4.88 10.05
N ASN A 60 -11.79 -4.28 11.07
CA ASN A 60 -12.28 -3.05 11.70
C ASN A 60 -11.81 -1.79 10.97
N PHE A 61 -10.90 -1.91 9.99
CA PHE A 61 -10.40 -0.77 9.25
C PHE A 61 -11.53 -0.16 8.39
N PRO A 62 -11.91 1.12 8.49
CA PRO A 62 -13.07 1.59 7.74
C PRO A 62 -12.89 1.48 6.21
N ASP A 63 -13.97 1.17 5.48
CA ASP A 63 -13.95 0.95 4.02
C ASP A 63 -13.51 2.21 3.24
N GLU A 64 -13.70 3.41 3.79
CA GLU A 64 -13.20 4.65 3.19
C GLU A 64 -11.67 4.71 3.09
N PHE A 65 -10.94 3.95 3.90
CA PHE A 65 -9.47 3.85 3.87
C PHE A 65 -8.96 2.80 2.89
N ARG A 66 -9.84 2.22 2.05
CA ARG A 66 -9.41 1.32 0.98
C ARG A 66 -8.35 2.02 0.12
N PRO A 67 -7.21 1.38 -0.21
CA PRO A 67 -6.06 2.10 -0.73
C PRO A 67 -6.32 2.94 -1.99
N ASP A 68 -7.14 2.46 -2.91
CA ASP A 68 -7.54 3.17 -4.13
C ASP A 68 -8.35 4.45 -3.86
N ARG A 69 -9.09 4.51 -2.75
CA ARG A 69 -9.91 5.67 -2.35
C ARG A 69 -9.10 6.79 -1.73
N ILE A 70 -8.12 6.44 -0.89
CA ILE A 70 -7.22 7.42 -0.23
C ILE A 70 -5.94 7.67 -1.02
N HIS A 71 -5.73 6.92 -2.11
CA HIS A 71 -4.51 6.96 -2.93
C HIS A 71 -3.22 6.72 -2.14
N ALA A 72 -3.31 5.89 -1.09
CA ALA A 72 -2.20 5.53 -0.23
C ALA A 72 -2.33 4.07 0.24
N LEU A 73 -1.20 3.41 0.46
CA LEU A 73 -1.11 2.00 0.84
C LEU A 73 -0.09 1.81 1.95
N ALA A 74 -0.55 1.41 3.13
CA ALA A 74 0.33 0.98 4.21
C ALA A 74 0.80 -0.47 3.98
N ALA A 75 2.10 -0.69 4.19
CA ALA A 75 2.78 -1.95 3.99
C ALA A 75 3.87 -2.17 5.05
N PHE A 76 4.21 -3.44 5.28
CA PHE A 76 5.35 -3.80 6.13
C PHE A 76 6.68 -3.57 5.39
N ASN A 77 7.75 -3.46 6.18
CA ASN A 77 9.13 -3.43 5.70
C ASN A 77 10.03 -4.27 6.62
N ASP A 78 11.32 -4.35 6.27
CA ASP A 78 12.31 -5.13 7.04
C ASP A 78 12.87 -4.37 8.25
N VAL A 79 12.37 -3.15 8.52
CA VAL A 79 12.84 -2.30 9.61
C VAL A 79 11.96 -2.54 10.84
N LYS A 80 12.58 -2.94 11.96
CA LYS A 80 11.88 -3.22 13.22
C LYS A 80 11.02 -2.04 13.67
N ASN A 81 9.85 -2.39 14.20
CA ASN A 81 8.87 -1.46 14.75
C ASN A 81 8.53 -0.29 13.80
N SER A 82 8.46 -0.58 12.51
CA SER A 82 8.15 0.43 11.50
C SER A 82 7.25 -0.11 10.39
N CYS A 83 6.68 0.81 9.62
CA CYS A 83 5.93 0.50 8.41
C CYS A 83 6.19 1.57 7.34
N VAL A 84 5.72 1.30 6.13
CA VAL A 84 5.82 2.21 4.99
C VAL A 84 4.43 2.58 4.51
N LEU A 85 4.18 3.88 4.37
CA LEU A 85 3.02 4.43 3.70
C LEU A 85 3.41 4.88 2.30
N HIS A 86 3.02 4.08 1.31
CA HIS A 86 3.19 4.41 -0.10
C HIS A 86 2.05 5.33 -0.55
N VAL A 87 2.37 6.54 -0.98
CA VAL A 87 1.42 7.48 -1.58
C VAL A 87 1.55 7.42 -3.10
N ASP A 88 0.43 7.43 -3.82
CA ASP A 88 0.43 7.45 -5.28
C ASP A 88 0.99 8.77 -5.81
N PRO A 89 2.11 8.78 -6.55
CA PRO A 89 2.67 10.01 -7.12
C PRO A 89 1.79 10.64 -8.20
N ALA A 90 0.78 9.94 -8.73
CA ALA A 90 -0.24 10.56 -9.57
C ALA A 90 -1.23 11.43 -8.77
N LYS A 91 -1.25 11.29 -7.44
CA LYS A 91 -2.12 11.99 -6.50
C LYS A 91 -1.31 12.47 -5.28
N PRO A 92 -0.23 13.27 -5.46
CA PRO A 92 0.68 13.61 -4.38
C PRO A 92 0.00 14.40 -3.24
N ARG A 93 -1.07 15.14 -3.56
CA ARG A 93 -1.89 15.86 -2.57
C ARG A 93 -2.61 14.93 -1.58
N ALA A 94 -2.74 13.64 -1.89
CA ALA A 94 -3.30 12.66 -0.98
C ALA A 94 -2.53 12.56 0.33
N MET A 95 -1.20 12.81 0.33
CA MET A 95 -0.38 12.84 1.54
C MET A 95 -0.91 13.84 2.58
N GLY A 96 -1.46 14.98 2.14
CA GLY A 96 -2.05 15.99 3.00
C GLY A 96 -3.56 15.82 3.26
N SER A 97 -4.15 14.70 2.82
CA SER A 97 -5.58 14.46 3.04
C SER A 97 -5.87 14.09 4.51
N PRO A 98 -7.06 14.43 5.04
CA PRO A 98 -7.46 14.02 6.38
C PRO A 98 -7.39 12.51 6.60
N GLN A 99 -7.72 11.71 5.59
CA GLN A 99 -7.69 10.26 5.67
C GLN A 99 -6.25 9.73 5.77
N VAL A 100 -5.31 10.24 4.97
CA VAL A 100 -3.91 9.79 5.05
C VAL A 100 -3.25 10.26 6.36
N GLN A 101 -3.62 11.43 6.87
CA GLN A 101 -3.19 11.89 8.19
C GLN A 101 -3.76 10.99 9.31
N ALA A 102 -5.06 10.70 9.30
CA ALA A 102 -5.68 9.81 10.28
C ALA A 102 -5.07 8.40 10.26
N LEU A 103 -4.77 7.87 9.05
CA LEU A 103 -4.05 6.61 8.89
C LEU A 103 -2.63 6.69 9.48
N THR A 104 -1.91 7.77 9.23
CA THR A 104 -0.57 8.00 9.80
C THR A 104 -0.62 8.03 11.33
N ASP A 105 -1.55 8.76 11.90
CA ASP A 105 -1.73 8.87 13.36
C ASP A 105 -2.07 7.52 13.98
N ALA A 106 -2.87 6.70 13.28
CA ALA A 106 -3.17 5.34 13.71
C ALA A 106 -1.91 4.46 13.66
N LEU A 107 -1.12 4.53 12.58
CA LEU A 107 0.13 3.78 12.45
C LEU A 107 1.15 4.18 13.52
N LEU A 108 1.29 5.47 13.85
CA LEU A 108 2.21 5.96 14.89
C LEU A 108 1.82 5.56 16.33
N LYS A 109 0.59 5.08 16.55
CA LYS A 109 0.19 4.47 17.84
C LYS A 109 0.76 3.07 18.00
N THR A 110 1.00 2.37 16.89
CA THR A 110 1.46 0.97 16.87
C THR A 110 2.96 0.86 16.57
N TYR A 111 3.46 1.67 15.64
CA TYR A 111 4.83 1.66 15.17
C TYR A 111 5.59 2.89 15.64
N GLU A 112 6.88 2.74 15.95
CA GLU A 112 7.76 3.87 16.29
C GLU A 112 8.03 4.77 15.08
N LYS A 113 8.08 4.18 13.87
CA LYS A 113 8.46 4.87 12.64
C LYS A 113 7.50 4.58 11.51
N VAL A 114 7.14 5.62 10.77
CA VAL A 114 6.37 5.52 9.52
C VAL A 114 7.17 6.19 8.42
N PHE A 115 7.58 5.40 7.43
CA PHE A 115 8.25 5.90 6.23
C PHE A 115 7.20 6.27 5.19
N PHE A 116 7.30 7.46 4.60
CA PHE A 116 6.46 7.89 3.49
C PHE A 116 7.23 7.75 2.20
N LEU A 117 6.60 7.14 1.19
CA LEU A 117 7.15 7.04 -0.16
C LEU A 117 6.16 7.61 -1.17
N CYS A 118 6.56 8.65 -1.91
CA CYS A 118 5.78 9.23 -3.00
C CYS A 118 6.63 9.24 -4.27
N GLY A 119 6.56 8.16 -5.05
CA GLY A 119 7.42 7.98 -6.23
C GLY A 119 8.90 7.90 -5.86
N LYS A 120 9.67 8.95 -6.18
CA LYS A 120 11.11 9.05 -5.84
C LYS A 120 11.36 9.80 -4.53
N GLU A 121 10.35 10.48 -4.01
CA GLU A 121 10.45 11.25 -2.78
C GLU A 121 10.19 10.35 -1.59
N SER A 122 10.97 10.53 -0.54
CA SER A 122 10.79 9.82 0.72
C SER A 122 10.85 10.79 1.89
N ALA A 123 10.04 10.52 2.90
CA ALA A 123 10.07 11.21 4.18
C ALA A 123 9.92 10.16 5.30
N MET A 124 10.26 10.53 6.52
CA MET A 124 10.10 9.66 7.68
C MET A 124 9.50 10.47 8.82
N MET A 125 8.49 9.90 9.46
CA MET A 125 7.95 10.41 10.71
C MET A 125 8.23 9.39 11.81
N GLN A 126 8.52 9.89 12.99
CA GLN A 126 8.74 9.11 14.20
C GLN A 126 7.91 9.72 15.33
N ARG A 127 7.44 8.86 16.23
CA ARG A 127 6.73 9.28 17.45
C ARG A 127 7.62 10.04 18.41
#